data_AF-A0A159Z5M1-F1
#
_entry.id   AF-A0A159Z5M1-F1
#
_cell.length_a   1.000
_cell.length_b   1.000
_cell.length_c   1.000
_cell.angle_alpha   90.00
_cell.angle_beta   90.00
_cell.angle_gamma   90.00
#
_symmetry.space_group_name_H-M   'P 1'
#
loop_
_entity.id
_entity.type
_entity.pdbx_description
1 polymer ?
#
loop_
_entity_poly.entity_id
_entity_poly.type
_entity_poly.pdbx_seq_one_letter_code
_entity_poly.pdbx_strand_id
1 'polypeptide(L)'
;MPPTESVPVPEPIAPRLFRLEATVIAQRKLLLRLIAQSGVAGALRDDLARREVFQSHEEDPGVLPSAEYALEAAVAEELRHLAREIEALAELPGGTGPAAAG
;
A
#
# COMPACT_ATOMS: atom_id res chain seq x y z
N MET A 1 -23.23 47.61 -1.87
CA MET A 1 -23.37 46.19 -1.44
C MET A 1 -22.01 45.53 -1.57
N PRO A 2 -21.49 44.86 -0.53
CA PRO A 2 -20.31 44.03 -0.72
C PRO A 2 -20.65 42.83 -1.60
N PRO A 3 -19.74 42.35 -2.46
CA PRO A 3 -19.95 41.11 -3.20
C PRO A 3 -20.02 39.95 -2.21
N THR A 4 -21.09 39.16 -2.27
CA THR A 4 -21.22 37.90 -1.56
C THR A 4 -20.18 36.93 -2.11
N GLU A 5 -19.10 36.75 -1.36
CA GLU A 5 -18.13 35.68 -1.60
C GLU A 5 -18.87 34.35 -1.41
N SER A 6 -19.14 33.65 -2.51
CA SER A 6 -19.84 32.37 -2.48
C SER A 6 -18.93 31.34 -1.83
N VAL A 7 -19.31 30.87 -0.63
CA VAL A 7 -18.62 29.77 0.03
C VAL A 7 -18.66 28.55 -0.91
N PRO A 8 -17.49 27.96 -1.26
CA PRO A 8 -17.47 26.81 -2.15
C PRO A 8 -18.20 25.64 -1.48
N VAL A 9 -19.18 25.07 -2.19
CA VAL A 9 -19.90 23.89 -1.73
C VAL A 9 -18.92 22.71 -1.69
N PRO A 10 -18.73 22.03 -0.54
CA PRO A 10 -17.82 20.91 -0.47
C PRO A 10 -18.27 19.79 -1.41
N GLU A 11 -17.34 19.26 -2.20
CA GLU A 11 -17.59 18.13 -3.09
C GLU A 11 -18.12 16.93 -2.27
N PRO A 12 -19.09 16.16 -2.78
CA PRO A 12 -19.60 14.98 -2.09
C PRO A 12 -18.47 14.00 -1.75
N ILE A 13 -18.58 13.33 -0.60
CA ILE A 13 -17.52 12.46 -0.07
C ILE A 13 -17.24 11.27 -1.01
N ALA A 14 -18.28 10.65 -1.58
CA ALA A 14 -18.14 9.44 -2.41
C ALA A 14 -17.25 9.64 -3.66
N PRO A 15 -17.45 10.66 -4.52
CA PRO A 15 -16.53 10.97 -5.62
C PRO A 15 -15.06 11.15 -5.19
N ARG A 16 -14.83 11.78 -4.04
CA ARG A 16 -13.47 11.98 -3.50
C ARG A 16 -12.83 10.65 -3.07
N LEU A 17 -13.60 9.78 -2.43
CA LEU A 17 -13.14 8.43 -2.05
C LEU A 17 -12.79 7.60 -3.29
N PHE A 18 -13.64 7.60 -4.32
CA PHE A 18 -13.34 6.89 -5.58
C PHE A 18 -12.08 7.41 -6.26
N ARG A 19 -11.87 8.73 -6.28
CA ARG A 19 -10.64 9.33 -6.85
C ARG A 19 -9.40 8.91 -6.05
N LEU A 20 -9.50 8.88 -4.73
CA LEU A 20 -8.39 8.46 -3.86
C LEU A 20 -8.07 6.97 -4.08
N GLU A 21 -9.08 6.11 -4.09
CA GLU A 21 -8.93 4.67 -4.35
C GLU A 21 -8.28 4.42 -5.73
N ALA A 22 -8.76 5.10 -6.78
CA ALA A 22 -8.16 5.00 -8.10
C ALA A 22 -6.69 5.46 -8.13
N THR A 23 -6.35 6.50 -7.36
CA THR A 23 -4.97 7.00 -7.24
C THR A 23 -4.07 5.98 -6.56
N VAL A 24 -4.53 5.39 -5.45
CA VAL A 24 -3.80 4.34 -4.72
C VAL A 24 -3.57 3.12 -5.59
N ILE A 25 -4.60 2.66 -6.33
CA ILE A 25 -4.48 1.54 -7.27
C ILE A 25 -3.43 1.84 -8.36
N ALA A 26 -3.46 3.05 -8.93
CA ALA A 26 -2.50 3.44 -9.97
C ALA A 26 -1.06 3.47 -9.44
N GLN A 27 -0.85 4.02 -8.24
CA GLN A 27 0.45 4.07 -7.57
C GLN A 27 0.96 2.66 -7.25
N ARG A 28 0.12 1.78 -6.70
CA ARG A 28 0.47 0.38 -6.42
C ARG A 28 0.91 -0.35 -7.69
N LYS A 29 0.15 -0.24 -8.78
CA LYS A 29 0.52 -0.84 -10.08
C LYS A 29 1.87 -0.34 -10.58
N LEU A 30 2.15 0.96 -10.43
CA LEU A 30 3.43 1.54 -10.82
C LEU A 30 4.57 0.99 -9.95
N LEU A 31 4.41 0.98 -8.62
CA LEU A 31 5.42 0.47 -7.69
C LEU A 31 5.77 -1.00 -7.97
N LEU A 32 4.78 -1.86 -8.18
CA LEU A 32 5.02 -3.27 -8.53
C LEU A 32 5.80 -3.42 -9.82
N ARG A 33 5.51 -2.61 -10.84
CA ARG A 33 6.27 -2.61 -12.10
C ARG A 33 7.71 -2.20 -11.88
N LEU A 34 7.97 -1.18 -11.04
CA LEU A 34 9.32 -0.74 -10.69
C LEU A 34 10.08 -1.82 -9.90
N ILE A 35 9.40 -2.51 -8.96
CA ILE A 35 9.98 -3.61 -8.19
C ILE A 35 10.35 -4.77 -9.12
N ALA A 36 9.44 -5.15 -10.02
CA ALA A 36 9.68 -6.21 -11.00
C ALA A 36 10.87 -5.90 -11.92
N GLN A 37 11.02 -4.65 -12.36
CA GLN A 37 12.10 -4.23 -13.25
C GLN A 37 13.45 -4.04 -12.55
N SER A 38 13.46 -3.73 -11.26
CA SER A 38 14.70 -3.47 -10.52
C SER A 38 15.41 -4.74 -10.05
N GLY A 39 14.72 -5.89 -10.05
CA GLY A 39 15.25 -7.17 -9.57
C GLY A 39 15.37 -7.26 -8.04
N VAL A 40 14.88 -6.26 -7.29
CA VAL A 40 14.98 -6.21 -5.82
C VAL A 40 13.89 -7.00 -5.11
N ALA A 41 12.97 -7.64 -5.85
CA ALA A 41 11.80 -8.33 -5.30
C ALA A 41 12.17 -9.36 -4.22
N GLY A 42 13.20 -10.18 -4.46
CA GLY A 42 13.67 -11.17 -3.48
C GLY A 42 14.22 -10.54 -2.20
N ALA A 43 15.07 -9.51 -2.32
CA ALA A 43 15.63 -8.81 -1.16
C ALA A 43 14.54 -8.08 -0.34
N LEU A 44 13.54 -7.52 -1.03
CA LEU A 44 12.40 -6.86 -0.40
C LEU A 44 11.50 -7.86 0.33
N ARG A 45 11.23 -9.02 -0.28
CA ARG A 45 10.51 -10.14 0.37
C ARG A 45 11.20 -10.55 1.67
N ASP A 46 12.53 -10.77 1.61
CA ASP A 46 13.29 -11.19 2.79
C ASP A 46 13.30 -10.10 3.89
N ASP A 47 13.28 -8.82 3.53
CA ASP A 47 13.16 -7.73 4.49
C ASP A 47 11.79 -7.66 5.16
N LEU A 48 10.73 -7.85 4.39
CA LEU A 48 9.35 -7.90 4.92
C LEU A 48 9.18 -9.08 5.88
N ALA A 49 9.65 -10.28 5.49
CA ALA A 49 9.57 -11.47 6.33
C ALA A 49 10.28 -11.29 7.68
N ARG A 50 11.42 -10.57 7.73
CA ARG A 50 12.11 -10.26 8.99
C ARG A 50 11.31 -9.33 9.90
N ARG A 51 10.51 -8.43 9.33
CA ARG A 51 9.70 -7.46 10.08
C ARG A 51 8.40 -8.06 10.60
N GLU A 52 7.83 -9.03 9.89
CA GLU A 52 6.65 -9.79 10.34
C GLU A 52 6.91 -10.59 11.63
N VAL A 53 8.16 -10.97 11.90
CA VAL A 53 8.54 -11.68 13.14
C VAL A 53 8.42 -10.79 14.40
N PHE A 54 8.26 -9.47 14.25
CA PHE A 54 8.03 -8.56 15.38
C PHE A 54 6.52 -8.37 15.67
N GLN A 55 5.78 -9.46 15.89
CA GLN A 55 4.39 -9.38 16.37
C GLN A 55 4.34 -9.47 17.89
N SER A 56 4.38 -8.27 18.49
CA SER A 56 3.93 -7.98 19.84
C SER A 56 2.40 -7.84 19.84
N HIS A 57 1.79 -8.46 20.87
CA HIS A 57 0.42 -8.35 21.38
C HIS A 57 -0.69 -9.10 20.62
N GLU A 58 -1.29 -10.03 21.36
CA GLU A 58 -2.53 -10.76 21.08
C GLU A 58 -3.59 -9.80 20.51
N GLU A 59 -3.91 -9.94 19.22
CA GLU A 59 -5.15 -9.39 18.67
C GLU A 59 -6.31 -10.21 19.26
N ASP A 60 -6.98 -9.65 20.26
CA ASP A 60 -8.17 -10.25 20.90
C ASP A 60 -9.29 -10.42 19.85
N PRO A 61 -9.71 -11.66 19.52
CA PRO A 61 -10.62 -11.99 18.41
C PRO A 61 -12.08 -11.55 18.62
N GLY A 62 -12.32 -10.50 19.41
CA GLY A 62 -13.64 -9.94 19.71
C GLY A 62 -13.73 -8.42 19.68
N VAL A 63 -12.62 -7.69 19.48
CA VAL A 63 -12.65 -6.22 19.44
C VAL A 63 -12.94 -5.77 18.01
N LEU A 64 -14.14 -5.22 17.78
CA LEU A 64 -14.42 -4.46 16.57
C LEU A 64 -13.38 -3.33 16.47
N PRO A 65 -12.72 -3.13 15.31
CA PRO A 65 -11.80 -2.01 15.16
C PRO A 65 -12.57 -0.75 15.51
N SER A 66 -12.17 -0.06 16.58
CA SER A 66 -12.71 1.27 16.84
C SER A 66 -12.41 2.13 15.61
N ALA A 67 -13.26 3.11 15.32
CA ALA A 67 -13.04 4.01 14.18
C ALA A 67 -11.64 4.68 14.23
N GLU A 68 -11.05 4.73 15.42
CA GLU A 68 -9.70 5.23 15.71
C GLU A 68 -8.58 4.34 15.17
N TYR A 69 -8.82 3.05 14.92
CA TYR A 69 -7.83 2.12 14.34
C TYR A 69 -8.16 1.68 12.90
N ALA A 70 -9.23 2.23 12.31
CA ALA A 70 -9.67 1.84 10.97
C ALA A 70 -8.65 2.19 9.89
N LEU A 71 -7.89 3.28 10.06
CA LEU A 71 -6.85 3.70 9.12
C LEU A 71 -5.64 2.76 9.20
N GLU A 72 -5.17 2.47 10.41
CA GLU A 72 -4.05 1.58 10.70
C GLU A 72 -4.34 0.18 10.19
N ALA A 73 -5.57 -0.32 10.42
CA ALA A 73 -6.02 -1.61 9.90
C ALA A 73 -6.04 -1.63 8.37
N ALA A 74 -6.52 -0.56 7.72
CA ALA A 74 -6.53 -0.45 6.26
C ALA A 74 -5.10 -0.39 5.67
N VAL A 75 -4.18 0.32 6.34
CA VAL A 75 -2.77 0.37 5.96
C VAL A 75 -2.11 -1.01 6.12
N ALA A 76 -2.35 -1.70 7.24
CA ALA A 76 -1.82 -3.03 7.47
C ALA A 76 -2.32 -4.04 6.42
N GLU A 77 -3.59 -3.97 6.04
CA GLU A 77 -4.15 -4.81 4.97
C GLU A 77 -3.50 -4.52 3.61
N GLU A 78 -3.31 -3.25 3.24
CA GLU A 78 -2.63 -2.92 1.99
C GLU A 78 -1.15 -3.35 1.99
N LEU A 79 -0.46 -3.28 3.13
CA LEU A 79 0.90 -3.80 3.24
C LEU A 79 0.94 -5.33 3.04
N ARG A 80 -0.03 -6.08 3.59
CA ARG A 80 -0.18 -7.52 3.33
C ARG A 80 -0.49 -7.83 1.87
N HIS A 81 -1.30 -7.00 1.20
CA HIS A 81 -1.55 -7.13 -0.24
C HIS A 81 -0.26 -6.94 -1.05
N LEU A 82 0.51 -5.90 -0.75
CA LEU A 82 1.77 -5.63 -1.42
C LEU A 82 2.80 -6.74 -1.19
N ALA A 83 2.91 -7.24 0.05
CA ALA A 83 3.82 -8.34 0.38
C ALA A 83 3.55 -9.60 -0.46
N ARG A 84 2.26 -10.00 -0.58
CA ARG A 84 1.84 -11.12 -1.42
C ARG A 84 2.19 -10.93 -2.90
N GLU A 85 2.01 -9.72 -3.42
CA GLU A 85 2.37 -9.42 -4.81
C GLU A 85 3.87 -9.43 -5.04
N ILE A 86 4.65 -8.94 -4.08
CA ILE A 86 6.12 -8.98 -4.13
C ILE A 86 6.61 -10.42 -4.08
N GLU A 87 6.01 -11.26 -3.24
CA GLU A 87 6.31 -12.69 -3.17
C GLU A 87 6.06 -13.37 -4.53
N ALA A 88 4.88 -13.14 -5.13
CA ALA A 88 4.59 -13.65 -6.47
C ALA A 88 5.59 -13.16 -7.53
N LEU A 89 6.04 -11.90 -7.44
CA LEU A 89 7.08 -11.36 -8.32
C LEU A 89 8.46 -12.01 -8.10
N ALA A 90 8.79 -12.37 -6.86
CA ALA A 90 10.07 -13.01 -6.53
C ALA A 90 10.13 -14.48 -7.00
N GLU A 91 8.98 -15.15 -7.11
CA GLU A 91 8.87 -16.52 -7.61
C GLU A 91 8.95 -16.63 -9.14
N LEU A 92 8.81 -15.51 -9.86
CA LEU A 92 8.93 -15.50 -11.32
C LEU A 92 10.38 -15.80 -11.75
N PRO A 93 10.61 -16.82 -12.59
CA PRO A 93 11.94 -17.12 -13.10
C PRO A 93 12.38 -16.02 -14.07
N GLY A 94 13.20 -15.06 -13.60
CA GLY A 94 13.73 -14.01 -14.46
C GLY A 94 14.13 -12.67 -13.82
N GLY A 95 14.47 -12.63 -12.53
CA GLY A 95 15.03 -11.41 -11.93
C GLY A 95 16.47 -11.14 -12.36
N THR A 96 16.73 -10.79 -13.61
CA THR A 96 18.00 -10.16 -14.00
C THR A 96 17.98 -8.72 -13.50
N GLY A 97 18.43 -8.51 -12.25
CA GLY A 97 18.91 -7.21 -11.82
C GLY A 97 20.05 -6.75 -12.74
N PRO A 98 20.30 -5.42 -12.85
CA PRO A 98 21.39 -4.93 -13.68
C PRO A 98 22.69 -5.62 -13.25
N ALA A 99 23.34 -6.27 -14.21
CA ALA A 99 24.64 -6.90 -14.03
C ALA A 99 25.55 -5.93 -13.27
N ALA A 100 26.15 -6.42 -12.19
CA ALA A 100 27.18 -5.71 -11.45
C ALA A 100 28.19 -5.12 -12.43
N ALA A 101 28.19 -3.79 -12.56
CA ALA A 101 29.27 -3.06 -13.19
C ALA A 101 30.45 -3.12 -12.22
N GLY A 102 31.53 -3.77 -12.65
CA GLY A 102 32.81 -3.85 -11.95
C GLY A 102 33.62 -2.56 -12.00
#